data_AF-A0A0F9QMU8-F1
#
_entry.id   AF-A0A0F9QMU8-F1
#
_cell.length_a   1.000
_cell.length_b   1.000
_cell.length_c   1.000
_cell.angle_alpha   90.00
_cell.angle_beta   90.00
_cell.angle_gamma   90.00
#
_symmetry.space_group_name_H-M   'P 1'
#
loop_
_entity.id
_entity.type
_entity.pdbx_description
1 polymer ?
#
loop_
_entity_poly.entity_id
_entity_poly.type
_entity_poly.pdbx_seq_one_letter_code
_entity_poly.pdbx_strand_id
1 'polypeptide(L)'
;MNESSLNNIGKSRDVLFIISSIIFNISVSLIYVTTKFNNSIFQLIAGITVILLIVPFSIVLVGYLRVKEEKKIIISLAVILFYLIFELSLDYILRIPFRDILSLHILYIVIFYAAEFSMIGIAFDKNKKMGFVLLVTFGILLGCLVYLYIG
;
A
#
# COMPACT_ATOMS: atom_id res chain seq x y z
N MET A 1 13.66 12.02 -28.03
CA MET A 1 13.59 12.23 -26.56
C MET A 1 14.89 11.69 -25.99
N ASN A 2 15.73 12.53 -25.34
CA ASN A 2 17.10 12.15 -24.96
C ASN A 2 17.14 11.23 -23.71
N GLU A 3 18.17 10.41 -23.60
CA GLU A 3 18.35 9.39 -22.54
C GLU A 3 18.30 9.98 -21.12
N SER A 4 18.82 11.20 -20.93
CA SER A 4 18.75 11.94 -19.66
C SER A 4 17.32 12.26 -19.21
N SER A 5 16.42 12.54 -20.15
CA SER A 5 15.01 12.84 -19.85
C SER A 5 14.24 11.57 -19.46
N LEU A 6 14.54 10.43 -20.09
CA LEU A 6 13.96 9.14 -19.73
C LEU A 6 14.38 8.70 -18.32
N ASN A 7 15.66 8.93 -17.97
CA ASN A 7 16.22 8.54 -16.68
C ASN A 7 15.61 9.36 -15.51
N ASN A 8 15.40 10.68 -15.71
CA ASN A 8 14.73 11.52 -14.72
C ASN A 8 13.25 11.13 -14.49
N ILE A 9 12.54 10.71 -15.53
CA ILE A 9 11.15 10.27 -15.43
C ILE A 9 11.06 8.92 -14.68
N GLY A 10 12.00 8.00 -14.91
CA GLY A 10 12.13 6.76 -14.14
C GLY A 10 12.28 7.02 -12.65
N LYS A 11 13.27 7.83 -12.29
CA LYS A 11 13.55 8.20 -10.90
C LYS A 11 12.37 8.88 -10.20
N SER A 12 11.62 9.74 -10.91
CA SER A 12 10.43 10.39 -10.38
C SER A 12 9.33 9.38 -9.99
N ARG A 13 9.12 8.34 -10.81
CA ARG A 13 8.14 7.29 -10.53
C ARG A 13 8.56 6.41 -9.35
N ASP A 14 9.84 6.10 -9.22
CA ASP A 14 10.36 5.34 -8.08
C ASP A 14 10.14 6.11 -6.76
N VAL A 15 10.38 7.43 -6.78
CA VAL A 15 10.11 8.31 -5.63
C VAL A 15 8.61 8.35 -5.32
N LEU A 16 7.75 8.50 -6.33
CA LEU A 16 6.29 8.49 -6.15
C LEU A 16 5.81 7.18 -5.54
N PHE A 17 6.33 6.05 -6.01
CA PHE A 17 6.04 4.72 -5.48
C PHE A 17 6.43 4.60 -4.01
N ILE A 18 7.66 4.98 -3.66
CA ILE A 18 8.19 4.89 -2.30
C ILE A 18 7.37 5.77 -1.34
N ILE A 19 7.10 7.03 -1.72
CA ILE A 19 6.29 7.95 -0.91
C ILE A 19 4.89 7.38 -0.71
N SER A 20 4.25 6.87 -1.77
CA SER A 20 2.91 6.28 -1.69
C SER A 20 2.87 5.09 -0.74
N SER A 21 3.90 4.23 -0.78
CA SER A 21 4.00 3.06 0.09
C SER A 21 4.25 3.45 1.55
N ILE A 22 5.02 4.51 1.82
CA ILE A 22 5.18 5.04 3.19
C ILE A 22 3.85 5.61 3.70
N ILE A 23 3.14 6.39 2.88
CA ILE A 23 1.83 6.94 3.22
C ILE A 23 0.83 5.80 3.50
N PHE A 24 0.88 4.72 2.72
CA PHE A 24 0.08 3.52 2.96
C PHE A 24 0.30 2.98 4.38
N ASN A 25 1.55 2.67 4.74
CA ASN A 25 1.88 2.08 6.03
C ASN A 25 1.46 2.98 7.19
N ILE A 26 1.71 4.30 7.07
CA ILE A 26 1.31 5.28 8.08
C ILE A 26 -0.22 5.37 8.21
N SER A 27 -0.95 5.38 7.08
CA SER A 27 -2.40 5.49 7.08
C SER A 27 -3.04 4.26 7.71
N VAL A 28 -2.59 3.06 7.36
CA VAL A 28 -3.08 1.81 7.97
C VAL A 28 -2.73 1.74 9.47
N SER A 29 -1.53 2.17 9.86
CA SER A 29 -1.17 2.30 11.29
C SER A 29 -2.14 3.23 12.02
N LEU A 30 -2.49 4.36 11.41
CA LEU A 30 -3.43 5.32 11.98
C LEU A 30 -4.85 4.74 12.07
N ILE A 31 -5.29 3.95 11.09
CA ILE A 31 -6.56 3.21 11.16
C ILE A 31 -6.57 2.33 12.42
N TYR A 32 -5.55 1.50 12.64
CA TYR A 32 -5.50 0.60 13.81
C TYR A 32 -5.52 1.37 15.14
N VAL A 33 -4.74 2.44 15.26
CA VAL A 33 -4.71 3.25 16.48
C VAL A 33 -6.06 3.95 16.71
N THR A 34 -6.64 4.55 15.68
CA THR A 34 -7.90 5.32 15.80
C THR A 34 -9.12 4.44 16.02
N THR A 35 -9.12 3.21 15.48
CA THR A 35 -10.13 2.19 15.79
C THR A 35 -10.15 1.89 17.29
N LYS A 36 -8.98 1.76 17.94
CA LYS A 36 -8.91 1.53 19.39
C LYS A 36 -9.43 2.69 20.23
N PHE A 37 -9.23 3.93 19.77
CA PHE A 37 -9.76 5.13 20.44
C PHE A 37 -11.22 5.47 20.05
N ASN A 38 -11.86 4.64 19.22
CA ASN A 38 -13.21 4.85 18.71
C ASN A 38 -13.40 6.22 18.02
N ASN A 39 -12.34 6.73 17.39
CA ASN A 39 -12.36 8.03 16.72
C ASN A 39 -12.64 7.88 15.22
N SER A 40 -13.93 7.92 14.89
CA SER A 40 -14.45 7.66 13.55
C SER A 40 -13.97 8.66 12.48
N ILE A 41 -13.69 9.92 12.83
CA ILE A 41 -13.26 10.95 11.88
C ILE A 41 -11.85 10.64 11.35
N PHE A 42 -10.90 10.39 12.25
CA PHE A 42 -9.52 10.08 11.83
C PHE A 42 -9.43 8.73 11.11
N GLN A 43 -10.22 7.75 11.54
CA GLN A 43 -10.34 6.46 10.85
C GLN A 43 -10.84 6.65 9.41
N LEU A 44 -11.87 7.48 9.21
CA LEU A 44 -12.40 7.79 7.88
C LEU A 44 -11.37 8.48 6.99
N ILE A 45 -10.67 9.49 7.51
CA ILE A 45 -9.64 10.23 6.76
C ILE A 45 -8.49 9.30 6.34
N ALA A 46 -8.03 8.44 7.25
CA ALA A 46 -6.97 7.49 6.97
C ALA A 46 -7.41 6.44 5.94
N GLY A 47 -8.63 5.89 6.05
CA GLY A 47 -9.22 4.98 5.07
C GLY A 47 -9.32 5.60 3.67
N ILE A 48 -9.86 6.84 3.58
CA ILE A 48 -9.95 7.56 2.30
C ILE A 48 -8.56 7.79 1.71
N THR A 49 -7.57 8.11 2.55
CA THR A 49 -6.18 8.30 2.10
C THR A 49 -5.62 7.01 1.50
N VAL A 50 -5.85 5.85 2.14
CA VAL A 50 -5.46 4.54 1.58
C VAL A 50 -6.08 4.31 0.20
N ILE A 51 -7.38 4.57 0.06
CA ILE A 51 -8.08 4.40 -1.23
C ILE A 51 -7.54 5.35 -2.30
N LEU A 52 -7.24 6.61 -1.94
CA LEU A 52 -6.69 7.57 -2.89
C LEU A 52 -5.33 7.15 -3.46
N LEU A 53 -4.59 6.26 -2.78
CA LEU A 53 -3.32 5.72 -3.27
C LEU A 53 -3.48 4.83 -4.52
N ILE A 54 -4.69 4.41 -4.88
CA ILE A 54 -4.95 3.76 -6.18
C ILE A 54 -4.44 4.63 -7.33
N VAL A 55 -4.61 5.96 -7.23
CA VAL A 55 -4.20 6.91 -8.27
C VAL A 55 -2.68 6.91 -8.47
N PRO A 56 -1.84 7.23 -7.47
CA PRO A 56 -0.39 7.23 -7.65
C PRO A 56 0.16 5.86 -8.03
N PHE A 57 -0.33 4.75 -7.45
CA PHE A 57 0.13 3.41 -7.84
C PHE A 57 -0.24 3.07 -9.30
N SER A 58 -1.41 3.50 -9.78
CA SER A 58 -1.80 3.32 -11.18
C SER A 58 -0.92 4.13 -12.13
N ILE A 59 -0.56 5.37 -11.77
CA ILE A 59 0.38 6.20 -12.53
C ILE A 59 1.74 5.52 -12.62
N VAL A 60 2.24 4.98 -11.50
CA VAL A 60 3.50 4.22 -11.46
C VAL A 60 3.41 2.98 -12.37
N LEU A 61 2.32 2.23 -12.31
CA LEU A 61 2.13 1.02 -13.11
C LEU A 61 2.15 1.30 -14.62
N VAL A 62 1.36 2.28 -15.06
CA VAL A 62 1.36 2.71 -16.47
C VAL A 62 2.75 3.18 -16.89
N GLY A 63 3.44 3.90 -16.01
CA GLY A 63 4.81 4.34 -16.25
C GLY A 63 5.79 3.18 -16.43
N TYR A 64 5.75 2.18 -15.55
CA TYR A 64 6.59 0.99 -15.60
C TYR A 64 6.29 0.09 -16.80
N LEU A 65 5.01 -0.06 -17.18
CA LEU A 65 4.62 -0.77 -18.41
C LEU A 65 5.21 -0.10 -19.66
N ARG A 66 5.18 1.23 -19.74
CA ARG A 66 5.68 1.98 -20.91
C ARG A 66 7.19 1.85 -21.10
N VAL A 67 7.95 1.78 -20.02
CA VAL A 67 9.42 1.60 -20.09
C VAL A 67 9.85 0.14 -20.03
N LYS A 68 8.89 -0.80 -20.05
CA LYS A 68 9.13 -2.25 -20.00
C LYS A 68 10.01 -2.66 -18.80
N GLU A 69 9.66 -2.15 -17.62
CA GLU A 69 10.25 -2.59 -16.36
C GLU A 69 10.17 -4.12 -16.19
N GLU A 70 10.95 -4.62 -15.23
CA GLU A 70 10.97 -6.05 -14.93
C GLU A 70 9.58 -6.59 -14.61
N LYS A 71 9.25 -7.75 -15.20
CA LYS A 71 7.93 -8.38 -15.04
C LYS A 71 7.56 -8.59 -13.57
N LYS A 72 8.55 -8.92 -12.73
CA LYS A 72 8.34 -9.12 -11.29
C LYS A 72 7.82 -7.84 -10.60
N ILE A 73 8.36 -6.67 -10.96
CA ILE A 73 7.94 -5.38 -10.41
C ILE A 73 6.51 -5.07 -10.86
N ILE A 74 6.20 -5.30 -12.14
CA ILE A 74 4.87 -5.08 -12.70
C ILE A 74 3.82 -5.97 -12.01
N ILE A 75 4.12 -7.25 -11.82
CA ILE A 75 3.23 -8.19 -11.11
C ILE A 75 3.05 -7.76 -9.66
N SER A 76 4.14 -7.41 -8.97
CA SER A 76 4.10 -6.93 -7.58
C SER A 76 3.21 -5.68 -7.45
N LEU A 77 3.31 -4.75 -8.40
CA LEU A 77 2.49 -3.55 -8.43
C LEU A 77 1.01 -3.83 -8.77
N ALA A 78 0.74 -4.82 -9.61
CA ALA A 78 -0.61 -5.30 -9.87
C ALA A 78 -1.24 -5.93 -8.62
N VAL A 79 -0.47 -6.65 -7.80
CA VAL A 79 -0.94 -7.20 -6.51
C VAL A 79 -1.30 -6.07 -5.54
N ILE A 80 -0.49 -5.01 -5.45
CA ILE A 80 -0.79 -3.83 -4.63
C ILE A 80 -2.10 -3.17 -5.07
N LEU A 81 -2.27 -2.93 -6.37
CA LEU A 81 -3.50 -2.34 -6.90
C LEU A 81 -4.72 -3.25 -6.71
N PHE A 82 -4.54 -4.56 -6.86
CA PHE A 82 -5.60 -5.53 -6.59
C PHE A 82 -6.07 -5.43 -5.14
N TYR A 83 -5.14 -5.37 -4.18
CA TYR A 83 -5.48 -5.14 -2.77
C TYR A 83 -6.30 -3.86 -2.59
N LEU A 84 -5.85 -2.72 -3.16
CA LEU A 84 -6.55 -1.44 -2.97
C LEU A 84 -7.95 -1.42 -3.61
N ILE A 85 -8.11 -2.05 -4.76
CA ILE A 85 -9.42 -2.23 -5.40
C ILE A 85 -10.30 -3.14 -4.55
N PHE A 86 -9.72 -4.19 -3.97
CA PHE A 86 -10.43 -5.10 -3.07
C PHE A 86 -10.89 -4.39 -1.80
N GLU A 87 -10.03 -3.57 -1.16
CA GLU A 87 -10.36 -2.69 -0.05
C GLU A 87 -11.52 -1.74 -0.41
N LEU A 88 -11.39 -1.00 -1.52
CA LEU A 88 -12.44 -0.09 -2.01
C LEU A 88 -13.78 -0.83 -2.21
N SER A 89 -13.72 -2.02 -2.80
CA SER A 89 -14.90 -2.82 -3.10
C SER A 89 -15.60 -3.27 -1.82
N LEU A 90 -14.85 -3.78 -0.84
CA LEU A 90 -15.43 -4.31 0.38
C LEU A 90 -15.92 -3.20 1.33
N ASP A 91 -15.11 -2.18 1.58
CA ASP A 91 -15.41 -1.18 2.61
C ASP A 91 -16.35 -0.06 2.11
N TYR A 92 -16.23 0.37 0.85
CA TYR A 92 -16.94 1.56 0.37
C TYR A 92 -18.07 1.25 -0.61
N ILE A 93 -17.85 0.34 -1.56
CA ILE A 93 -18.85 0.01 -2.59
C ILE A 93 -19.89 -0.96 -2.02
N LEU A 94 -19.45 -2.12 -1.52
CA LEU A 94 -20.34 -3.18 -1.04
C LEU A 94 -20.67 -3.05 0.45
N ARG A 95 -19.83 -2.36 1.23
CA ARG A 95 -19.97 -2.16 2.68
C ARG A 95 -20.21 -3.48 3.43
N ILE A 96 -19.51 -4.53 3.01
CA ILE A 96 -19.63 -5.86 3.63
C ILE A 96 -18.88 -5.82 4.96
N PRO A 97 -19.46 -6.27 6.08
CA PRO A 97 -18.73 -6.43 7.34
C PRO A 97 -17.81 -7.66 7.27
N PHE A 98 -16.88 -7.67 6.31
CA PHE A 98 -16.03 -8.82 6.00
C PHE A 98 -15.11 -9.19 7.17
N ARG A 99 -14.89 -8.25 8.09
CA ARG A 99 -14.12 -8.44 9.33
C ARG A 99 -14.81 -9.40 10.31
N ASP A 100 -16.13 -9.54 10.22
CA ASP A 100 -16.92 -10.46 11.06
C ASP A 100 -17.04 -11.86 10.42
N ILE A 101 -16.69 -11.99 9.13
CA ILE A 101 -16.79 -13.23 8.36
C ILE A 101 -15.39 -13.84 8.25
N LEU A 102 -15.10 -14.85 9.07
CA LEU A 102 -13.76 -15.44 9.21
C LEU A 102 -13.06 -15.75 7.86
N SER A 103 -13.78 -16.36 6.92
CA SER A 103 -13.21 -16.74 5.61
C SER A 103 -12.79 -15.52 4.78
N LEU A 104 -13.62 -14.47 4.75
CA LEU A 104 -13.30 -13.22 4.07
C LEU A 104 -12.20 -12.45 4.80
N HIS A 105 -12.19 -12.48 6.13
CA HIS A 105 -11.17 -11.83 6.92
C HIS A 105 -9.78 -12.46 6.70
N ILE A 106 -9.69 -13.80 6.67
CA ILE A 106 -8.43 -14.49 6.35
C ILE A 106 -7.97 -14.16 4.93
N LEU A 107 -8.86 -14.23 3.94
CA LEU A 107 -8.54 -13.90 2.55
C LEU A 107 -8.01 -12.47 2.44
N TYR A 108 -8.68 -11.53 3.11
CA TYR A 108 -8.28 -10.14 3.17
C TYR A 108 -6.87 -9.97 3.74
N ILE A 109 -6.56 -10.61 4.88
CA ILE A 109 -5.24 -10.56 5.50
C ILE A 109 -4.15 -11.10 4.54
N VAL A 110 -4.42 -12.20 3.84
CA VAL A 110 -3.47 -12.76 2.88
C VAL A 110 -3.16 -11.78 1.75
N ILE A 111 -4.20 -11.14 1.18
CA ILE A 111 -4.03 -10.16 0.10
C ILE A 111 -3.30 -8.91 0.61
N PHE A 112 -3.62 -8.45 1.83
CA PHE A 112 -2.94 -7.34 2.50
C PHE A 112 -1.43 -7.58 2.63
N TYR A 113 -1.03 -8.72 3.22
CA TYR A 113 0.39 -9.04 3.36
C TYR A 113 1.08 -9.24 2.01
N ALA A 114 0.40 -9.81 1.01
CA ALA A 114 0.94 -9.92 -0.33
C ALA A 114 1.25 -8.54 -0.94
N ALA A 115 0.38 -7.54 -0.72
CA ALA A 115 0.61 -6.17 -1.16
C ALA A 115 1.77 -5.50 -0.38
N GLU A 116 1.83 -5.67 0.94
CA GLU A 116 2.93 -5.14 1.78
C GLU A 116 4.29 -5.69 1.38
N PHE A 117 4.43 -7.01 1.24
CA PHE A 117 5.69 -7.61 0.78
C PHE A 117 6.03 -7.22 -0.65
N SER A 118 5.03 -6.98 -1.51
CA SER A 118 5.24 -6.41 -2.84
C SER A 118 5.80 -4.98 -2.76
N MET A 119 5.26 -4.15 -1.86
CA MET A 119 5.73 -2.78 -1.65
C MET A 119 7.19 -2.75 -1.19
N ILE A 120 7.50 -3.54 -0.17
CA ILE A 120 8.84 -3.70 0.39
C ILE A 120 9.81 -4.23 -0.69
N GLY A 121 9.40 -5.27 -1.43
CA GLY A 121 10.21 -5.90 -2.47
C GLY A 121 10.60 -4.93 -3.58
N ILE A 122 9.64 -4.16 -4.12
CA ILE A 122 9.93 -3.14 -5.13
C ILE A 122 10.82 -2.04 -4.55
N ALA A 123 10.58 -1.60 -3.30
CA ALA A 123 11.38 -0.55 -2.69
C ALA A 123 12.84 -0.97 -2.52
N PHE A 124 13.13 -2.21 -2.11
CA PHE A 124 14.50 -2.73 -2.02
C PHE A 124 15.19 -2.85 -3.38
N ASP A 125 14.44 -3.20 -4.41
CA ASP A 125 14.93 -3.28 -5.79
C ASP A 125 15.35 -1.89 -6.31
N LYS A 126 14.48 -0.88 -6.13
CA LYS A 126 14.75 0.49 -6.61
C LYS A 126 15.74 1.27 -5.74
N ASN A 127 15.66 1.16 -4.42
CA ASN A 127 16.56 1.85 -3.51
C ASN A 127 16.64 1.14 -2.14
N LYS A 128 17.75 0.43 -1.90
CA LYS A 128 18.01 -0.30 -0.64
C LYS A 128 17.77 0.52 0.63
N LYS A 129 18.20 1.80 0.67
CA LYS A 129 17.99 2.66 1.85
C LYS A 129 16.50 2.89 2.09
N MET A 130 15.75 3.18 1.03
CA MET A 130 14.30 3.39 1.14
C MET A 130 13.53 2.10 1.39
N GLY A 131 14.02 0.95 0.90
CA GLY A 131 13.51 -0.37 1.27
C GLY A 131 13.57 -0.62 2.78
N PHE A 132 14.67 -0.24 3.44
CA PHE A 132 14.77 -0.29 4.91
C PHE A 132 13.78 0.67 5.59
N VAL A 133 13.60 1.88 5.07
CA VAL A 133 12.59 2.82 5.60
C VAL A 133 11.20 2.19 5.53
N LEU A 134 10.84 1.59 4.39
CA LEU A 134 9.56 0.89 4.22
C LEU A 134 9.40 -0.29 5.18
N LEU A 135 10.46 -1.08 5.38
CA LEU A 135 10.45 -2.21 6.31
C LEU A 135 10.22 -1.72 7.75
N VAL A 136 10.83 -0.60 8.14
CA VAL A 136 10.61 0.00 9.46
C VAL A 136 9.18 0.52 9.61
N THR A 137 8.63 1.21 8.61
CA THR A 137 7.23 1.68 8.68
C THR A 137 6.23 0.52 8.69
N PHE A 138 6.53 -0.58 8.00
CA PHE A 138 5.76 -1.82 8.11
C PHE A 138 5.86 -2.44 9.51
N GLY A 139 7.05 -2.43 10.13
CA GLY A 139 7.21 -2.85 11.53
C GLY A 139 6.38 -2.01 12.51
N ILE A 140 6.29 -0.69 12.30
CA ILE A 140 5.42 0.20 13.08
C ILE A 140 3.95 -0.20 12.89
N LEU A 141 3.53 -0.46 11.65
CA LEU A 141 2.18 -0.93 11.33
C LEU A 141 1.84 -2.21 12.09
N LEU A 142 2.75 -3.20 12.11
CA LEU A 142 2.57 -4.42 12.88
C LEU A 142 2.47 -4.14 14.38
N GLY A 143 3.27 -3.23 14.91
CA GLY A 143 3.17 -2.79 16.30
C GLY A 143 1.80 -2.19 16.62
N CYS A 144 1.26 -1.35 15.73
CA CYS A 144 -0.09 -0.79 15.86
C CYS A 144 -1.19 -1.85 15.77
N LEU A 145 -1.03 -2.85 14.89
CA LEU A 145 -1.95 -3.99 14.79
C LEU A 145 -1.96 -4.81 16.09
N VAL A 146 -0.80 -5.13 16.63
CA VAL A 146 -0.68 -5.84 17.91
C VAL A 146 -1.31 -5.01 19.04
N TYR A 147 -1.07 -3.69 19.07
CA TYR A 147 -1.68 -2.80 20.04
C TYR A 147 -3.21 -2.78 19.96
N LEU A 148 -3.79 -2.88 18.76
CA LEU A 148 -5.24 -2.97 18.57
C LEU A 148 -5.83 -4.20 19.28
N TYR A 149 -5.13 -5.33 19.31
CA TYR A 149 -5.64 -6.60 19.88
C TYR A 149 -5.21 -6.90 21.33
N ILE A 150 -4.15 -6.25 21.87
CA ILE A 150 -3.62 -6.52 23.22
C ILE A 150 -4.35 -5.75 24.35
N GLY A 151 -5.17 -4.75 24.04
CA GLY A 151 -5.98 -4.04 25.04
C GLY A 151 -7.46 -4.17 24.79
#